data_AF-A0ABD6CTQ4-F1
#
_entry.id   AF-A0ABD6CTQ4-F1
#
_cell.length_a   1.000
_cell.length_b   1.000
_cell.length_c   1.000
_cell.angle_alpha   90.00
_cell.angle_beta   90.00
_cell.angle_gamma   90.00
#
_symmetry.space_group_name_H-M   'P 1'
#
loop_
_entity.id
_entity.type
_entity.pdbx_description
1 polymer ?
#
loop_
_entity_poly.entity_id
_entity_poly.type
_entity_poly.pdbx_seq_one_letter_code
_entity_poly.pdbx_strand_id
1 'polypeptide(L)'
;MEIVSFKKNHPKNALGYVLAVRADGETDEIFEQYVIKSSSDARLDATGLGFLRESPETNRLTKTGREAVRTLSYQYGSIAAALEKVDAQSGRSARFIDVLPVMGIIIRQVLLDYRPTELLLNALDTLAERGHLEPSLSQVAKTIAQQRPSFALDFFVAPDSRDDVRNGSTGELNLEKFDDGLVYSTHTTFQYKAMLYHAGVLTTRGNDKKSDLDPNSVIWALEDPI
;
A
#
# COMPACT_ATOMS: atom_id res chain seq x y z
N MET A 1 5.71 -6.05 -15.20
CA MET A 1 5.30 -5.00 -14.25
C MET A 1 5.55 -5.56 -12.87
N GLU A 2 6.32 -4.88 -12.03
CA GLU A 2 6.68 -5.38 -10.72
C GLU A 2 5.64 -4.95 -9.68
N ILE A 3 5.12 -5.92 -8.94
CA ILE A 3 4.23 -5.66 -7.81
C ILE A 3 5.12 -5.59 -6.56
N VAL A 4 5.08 -4.44 -5.90
CA VAL A 4 5.83 -4.16 -4.70
C VAL A 4 5.12 -4.85 -3.56
N SER A 5 5.77 -5.84 -2.95
CA SER A 5 5.29 -6.46 -1.73
C SER A 5 5.64 -5.62 -0.51
N PHE A 6 4.82 -4.61 -0.22
CA PHE A 6 4.88 -3.86 1.05
C PHE A 6 4.92 -4.79 2.25
N LYS A 7 5.86 -4.55 3.15
CA LYS A 7 6.11 -5.33 4.36
C LYS A 7 5.37 -4.75 5.55
N LYS A 8 5.20 -3.43 5.60
CA LYS A 8 4.41 -2.76 6.64
C LYS A 8 3.04 -2.34 6.12
N ASN A 9 2.12 -2.14 7.06
CA ASN A 9 0.73 -1.77 6.81
C ASN A 9 0.42 -0.31 7.18
N HIS A 10 1.46 0.50 7.45
CA HIS A 10 1.30 1.90 7.83
C HIS A 10 2.33 2.77 7.10
N PRO A 11 1.90 3.83 6.36
CA PRO A 11 2.79 4.61 5.51
C PRO A 11 3.91 5.37 6.24
N LYS A 12 3.68 5.70 7.51
CA LYS A 12 4.67 6.34 8.38
C LYS A 12 6.03 5.64 8.37
N ASN A 13 6.07 4.31 8.19
CA ASN A 13 7.32 3.56 8.22
C ASN A 13 8.20 3.91 7.01
N ALA A 14 7.61 3.95 5.81
CA ALA A 14 8.32 4.36 4.61
C ALA A 14 8.78 5.83 4.69
N LEU A 15 7.90 6.75 5.12
CA LEU A 15 8.28 8.17 5.28
C LEU A 15 9.33 8.39 6.38
N GLY A 16 9.21 7.69 7.50
CA GLY A 16 10.18 7.73 8.58
C GLY A 16 11.56 7.30 8.10
N TYR A 17 11.64 6.25 7.27
CA TYR A 17 12.89 5.83 6.65
C TYR A 17 13.45 6.90 5.70
N VAL A 18 12.60 7.51 4.87
CA VAL A 18 12.99 8.59 3.95
C VAL A 18 13.55 9.81 4.69
N LEU A 19 12.97 10.17 5.82
CA LEU A 19 13.46 11.23 6.70
C LEU A 19 14.79 10.84 7.37
N ALA A 20 14.89 9.62 7.90
CA ALA A 20 16.10 9.12 8.56
C ALA A 20 17.33 9.11 7.63
N VAL A 21 17.14 8.75 6.35
CA VAL A 21 18.20 8.80 5.31
C VAL A 21 18.81 10.20 5.14
N ARG A 22 18.10 11.26 5.54
CA ARG A 22 18.55 12.65 5.44
C ARG A 22 18.79 13.34 6.77
N ALA A 23 18.56 12.64 7.88
CA ALA A 23 18.88 13.15 9.18
C ALA A 23 20.40 13.06 9.42
N ASP A 24 20.90 13.88 10.35
CA ASP A 24 22.31 13.85 10.72
C ASP A 24 22.57 12.65 11.64
N GLY A 25 23.29 11.64 11.13
CA GLY A 25 23.68 10.44 11.88
C GLY A 25 23.54 9.16 11.05
N GLU A 26 23.61 8.02 11.73
CA GLU A 26 23.39 6.72 11.10
C GLU A 26 21.88 6.49 10.87
N THR A 27 21.51 6.03 9.68
CA THR A 27 20.10 5.96 9.25
C THR A 27 19.29 4.96 10.06
N ASP A 28 19.84 3.78 10.33
CA ASP A 28 19.14 2.72 11.05
C ASP A 28 18.98 3.09 12.52
N GLU A 29 19.99 3.69 13.16
CA GLU A 29 19.91 4.23 14.52
C GLU A 29 18.80 5.28 14.66
N ILE A 30 18.75 6.25 13.75
CA ILE A 30 17.70 7.28 13.75
C ILE A 30 16.33 6.67 13.49
N PHE A 31 16.24 5.74 12.53
CA PHE A 31 14.97 5.09 12.23
C PHE A 31 14.42 4.32 13.44
N GLU A 32 15.27 3.58 14.13
CA GLU A 32 14.89 2.82 15.32
C GLU A 32 14.47 3.72 16.49
N GLN A 33 15.10 4.89 16.62
CA GLN A 33 14.74 5.88 17.62
C GLN A 33 13.32 6.44 17.42
N TYR A 34 12.90 6.71 16.18
CA TYR A 34 11.68 7.47 15.88
C TYR A 34 10.54 6.68 15.26
N VAL A 35 10.75 5.42 14.86
CA VAL A 35 9.74 4.68 14.07
C VAL A 35 9.40 3.33 14.68
N ILE A 36 10.23 2.31 14.46
CA ILE A 36 10.07 0.94 14.94
C ILE A 36 11.42 0.20 14.92
N LYS A 37 11.48 -0.95 15.61
CA LYS A 37 12.64 -1.85 15.57
C LYS A 37 12.75 -2.52 14.19
N SER A 38 13.92 -2.40 13.55
CA SER A 38 14.27 -2.87 12.19
C SER A 38 13.77 -2.00 11.03
N SER A 39 14.75 -1.49 10.26
CA SER A 39 14.59 -0.55 9.15
C SER A 39 14.51 -1.21 7.76
N SER A 40 14.93 -2.47 7.63
CA SER A 40 15.07 -3.16 6.32
C SER A 40 13.75 -3.27 5.56
N ASP A 41 12.66 -3.61 6.26
CA ASP A 41 11.31 -3.63 5.69
C ASP A 41 10.84 -2.23 5.26
N ALA A 42 11.12 -1.21 6.08
CA ALA A 42 10.73 0.17 5.79
C ALA A 42 11.49 0.73 4.59
N ARG A 43 12.75 0.33 4.42
CA ARG A 43 13.57 0.60 3.24
C ARG A 43 12.96 -0.01 1.98
N LEU A 44 12.53 -1.26 2.03
CA LEU A 44 11.87 -1.93 0.90
C LEU A 44 10.57 -1.20 0.53
N ASP A 45 9.75 -0.85 1.52
CA ASP A 45 8.51 -0.12 1.30
C ASP A 45 8.78 1.26 0.68
N ALA A 46 9.76 2.00 1.20
CA ALA A 46 10.13 3.31 0.68
C ALA A 46 10.76 3.26 -0.73
N THR A 47 11.46 2.17 -1.05
CA THR A 47 11.97 1.91 -2.41
C THR A 47 10.81 1.62 -3.36
N GLY A 48 9.88 0.75 -2.96
CA GLY A 48 8.72 0.39 -3.77
C GLY A 48 7.72 1.54 -3.98
N LEU A 49 7.62 2.49 -3.04
CA LEU A 49 6.90 3.76 -3.23
C LEU A 49 7.67 4.77 -4.09
N GLY A 50 8.85 4.42 -4.59
CA GLY A 50 9.65 5.28 -5.46
C GLY A 50 10.33 6.44 -4.73
N PHE A 51 10.44 6.42 -3.40
CA PHE A 51 11.20 7.44 -2.66
C PHE A 51 12.71 7.18 -2.70
N LEU A 52 13.12 5.91 -2.75
CA LEU A 52 14.52 5.49 -2.91
C LEU A 52 14.74 4.84 -4.27
N ARG A 53 15.99 4.91 -4.74
CA ARG A 53 16.44 4.10 -5.87
C ARG A 53 16.72 2.68 -5.40
N GLU A 54 16.38 1.71 -6.22
CA GLU A 54 16.84 0.33 -6.06
C GLU A 54 18.36 0.30 -6.23
N SER A 55 19.07 0.11 -5.13
CA SER A 55 20.51 -0.11 -5.10
C SER A 55 20.86 -0.92 -3.86
N PRO A 56 21.67 -1.99 -3.97
CA PRO A 56 22.09 -2.76 -2.79
C PRO A 56 22.95 -1.93 -1.82
N GLU A 57 23.66 -0.91 -2.31
CA GLU A 57 24.78 -0.30 -1.58
C GLU A 57 24.53 1.14 -1.14
N THR A 58 23.49 1.83 -1.64
CA THR A 58 23.26 3.23 -1.28
C THR A 58 21.78 3.60 -1.11
N ASN A 59 21.44 4.19 0.03
CA ASN A 59 20.10 4.76 0.29
C ASN A 59 19.93 6.10 -0.43
N ARG A 60 19.90 6.08 -1.77
CA ARG A 60 19.77 7.31 -2.57
C ARG A 60 18.32 7.66 -2.81
N LEU A 61 17.90 8.80 -2.28
CA LEU A 61 16.59 9.37 -2.57
C LEU A 61 16.43 9.67 -4.07
N THR A 62 15.25 9.33 -4.61
CA THR A 62 14.80 9.77 -5.93
C THR A 62 14.46 11.27 -5.91
N LYS A 63 13.96 11.81 -7.04
CA LYS A 63 13.43 13.18 -7.06
C LYS A 63 12.24 13.31 -6.09
N THR A 64 11.33 12.35 -6.12
CA THR A 64 10.16 12.25 -5.24
C THR A 64 10.56 12.16 -3.77
N GLY A 65 11.53 11.30 -3.42
CA GLY A 65 12.03 11.20 -2.04
C GLY A 65 12.64 12.50 -1.52
N ARG A 66 13.47 13.18 -2.34
CA ARG A 66 14.04 14.47 -1.94
C ARG A 66 12.98 15.54 -1.72
N GLU A 67 11.98 15.56 -2.58
CA GLU A 67 10.88 16.52 -2.49
C GLU A 67 10.00 16.28 -1.26
N ALA A 68 9.76 15.01 -0.92
CA ALA A 68 9.09 14.64 0.33
C ALA A 68 9.86 15.15 1.56
N VAL A 69 11.18 14.90 1.65
CA VAL A 69 12.01 15.40 2.76
C VAL A 69 11.98 16.92 2.82
N ARG A 70 12.13 17.61 1.69
CA ARG A 70 12.10 19.08 1.62
C ARG A 70 10.77 19.64 2.13
N THR A 71 9.65 19.06 1.67
CA THR A 71 8.31 19.47 2.05
C THR A 71 8.06 19.25 3.53
N LEU A 72 8.42 18.08 4.06
CA LEU A 72 8.21 17.74 5.46
C LEU A 72 9.11 18.56 6.39
N SER A 73 10.38 18.76 6.03
CA SER A 73 11.29 19.62 6.79
C SER A 73 10.78 21.07 6.83
N TYR A 74 10.27 21.59 5.71
CA TYR A 74 9.67 22.93 5.67
C TYR A 74 8.40 23.00 6.54
N GLN A 75 7.49 22.03 6.40
CA GLN A 75 6.21 22.01 7.12
C GLN A 75 6.37 21.89 8.63
N TYR A 76 7.33 21.08 9.09
CA TYR A 76 7.53 20.79 10.52
C TYR A 76 8.71 21.55 11.12
N GLY A 77 9.39 22.40 10.35
CA GLY A 77 10.52 23.24 10.76
C GLY A 77 11.88 22.54 10.71
N SER A 78 11.94 21.21 10.81
CA SER A 78 13.16 20.43 10.62
C SER A 78 12.86 18.96 10.32
N ILE A 79 13.88 18.20 9.90
CA ILE A 79 13.79 16.74 9.73
C ILE A 79 13.51 16.06 11.07
N ALA A 80 14.18 16.50 12.15
CA ALA A 80 13.96 15.94 13.49
C ALA A 80 12.52 16.15 13.96
N ALA A 81 11.97 17.35 13.81
CA ALA A 81 10.57 17.64 14.16
C ALA A 81 9.58 16.84 13.31
N ALA A 82 9.89 16.59 12.02
CA ALA A 82 9.09 15.70 11.18
C ALA A 82 9.14 14.23 11.68
N LEU A 83 10.32 13.74 12.10
CA LEU A 83 10.47 12.40 12.69
C LEU A 83 9.70 12.27 14.02
N GLU A 84 9.67 13.29 14.86
CA GLU A 84 8.84 13.31 16.08
C GLU A 84 7.35 13.16 15.77
N LYS A 85 6.86 13.74 14.66
CA LYS A 85 5.46 13.53 14.22
C LYS A 85 5.21 12.09 13.79
N VAL A 86 6.18 11.44 13.13
CA VAL A 86 6.11 10.03 12.77
C VAL A 86 6.04 9.15 14.03
N ASP A 87 6.90 9.43 15.01
CA ASP A 87 6.95 8.69 16.27
C ASP A 87 5.63 8.77 17.04
N ALA A 88 5.03 9.97 17.10
CA ALA A 88 3.75 10.18 17.77
C ALA A 88 2.58 9.31 17.23
N GLN A 89 2.74 8.72 16.03
CA GLN A 89 1.77 7.78 15.45
C GLN A 89 2.03 6.32 15.84
N SER A 90 3.01 6.01 16.69
CA SER A 90 3.26 4.66 17.19
C SER A 90 2.10 4.16 18.06
N GLY A 91 1.60 2.96 17.73
CA GLY A 91 0.44 2.36 18.37
C GLY A 91 -0.91 3.02 18.04
N ARG A 92 -0.96 3.98 17.12
CA ARG A 92 -2.21 4.66 16.72
C ARG A 92 -2.86 3.95 15.53
N SER A 93 -4.19 3.89 15.55
CA SER A 93 -5.02 3.32 14.47
C SER A 93 -5.69 4.39 13.61
N ALA A 94 -5.59 5.66 13.98
CA ALA A 94 -6.19 6.76 13.24
C ALA A 94 -5.65 6.81 11.80
N ARG A 95 -6.52 7.20 10.85
CA ARG A 95 -6.16 7.30 9.44
C ARG A 95 -5.09 8.37 9.27
N PHE A 96 -4.02 8.04 8.54
CA PHE A 96 -2.78 8.82 8.59
C PHE A 96 -2.95 10.20 7.94
N ILE A 97 -3.68 10.27 6.82
CA ILE A 97 -4.01 11.53 6.14
C ILE A 97 -4.89 12.47 6.99
N ASP A 98 -5.66 11.96 7.95
CA ASP A 98 -6.49 12.82 8.80
C ASP A 98 -5.67 13.44 9.93
N VAL A 99 -4.72 12.69 10.49
CA VAL A 99 -3.90 13.15 11.63
C VAL A 99 -2.64 13.92 11.20
N LEU A 100 -2.07 13.58 10.04
CA LEU A 100 -0.89 14.22 9.48
C LEU A 100 -1.09 14.50 7.97
N PRO A 101 -1.95 15.47 7.60
CA PRO A 101 -2.41 15.66 6.23
C PRO A 101 -1.29 15.82 5.19
N VAL A 102 -0.24 16.59 5.51
CA VAL A 102 0.88 16.79 4.57
C VAL A 102 1.63 15.49 4.29
N MET A 103 1.83 14.64 5.30
CA MET A 103 2.44 13.32 5.10
C MET A 103 1.51 12.38 4.34
N GLY A 104 0.22 12.41 4.67
CA GLY A 104 -0.80 11.60 3.99
C GLY A 104 -0.92 11.94 2.51
N ILE A 105 -0.89 13.23 2.14
CA ILE A 105 -0.95 13.69 0.74
C ILE A 105 0.27 13.22 -0.06
N ILE A 106 1.48 13.29 0.52
CA ILE A 106 2.70 12.78 -0.14
C ILE A 106 2.56 11.28 -0.42
N ILE A 107 2.06 10.51 0.55
CA ILE A 107 1.81 9.07 0.38
C ILE A 107 0.71 8.83 -0.67
N ARG A 108 -0.38 9.59 -0.62
CA ARG A 108 -1.46 9.49 -1.59
C ARG A 108 -0.93 9.68 -3.01
N GLN A 109 -0.12 10.71 -3.23
CA GLN A 109 0.45 10.98 -4.55
C GLN A 109 1.29 9.80 -5.07
N VAL A 110 2.21 9.26 -4.27
CA VAL A 110 3.04 8.12 -4.73
C VAL A 110 2.24 6.84 -4.92
N LEU A 111 1.17 6.64 -4.15
CA LEU A 111 0.27 5.50 -4.34
C LEU A 111 -0.59 5.69 -5.60
N LEU A 112 -1.06 6.89 -5.91
CA LEU A 112 -1.81 7.15 -7.15
C LEU A 112 -0.93 7.00 -8.40
N ASP A 113 0.36 7.35 -8.30
CA ASP A 113 1.35 7.11 -9.37
C ASP A 113 1.75 5.62 -9.49
N TYR A 114 1.36 4.78 -8.53
CA TYR A 114 1.67 3.35 -8.53
C TYR A 114 0.73 2.59 -9.47
N ARG A 115 1.28 1.93 -10.49
CA ARG A 115 0.49 1.33 -11.58
C ARG A 115 -0.59 0.33 -11.13
N PRO A 116 -0.37 -0.54 -10.13
CA PRO A 116 -1.43 -1.39 -9.57
C PRO A 116 -2.59 -0.60 -8.96
N THR A 117 -2.35 0.58 -8.39
CA THR A 117 -3.41 1.49 -7.93
C THR A 117 -4.24 1.98 -9.09
N GLU A 118 -3.62 2.41 -10.20
CA GLU A 118 -4.37 2.84 -11.38
C GLU A 118 -5.29 1.73 -11.93
N LEU A 119 -4.80 0.49 -12.00
CA LEU A 119 -5.62 -0.66 -12.42
C LEU A 119 -6.76 -0.95 -11.44
N LEU A 120 -6.51 -0.78 -10.14
CA LEU A 120 -7.53 -0.88 -9.11
C LEU A 120 -8.60 0.20 -9.26
N LEU A 121 -8.20 1.47 -9.41
CA LEU A 121 -9.12 2.59 -9.57
C LEU A 121 -10.02 2.41 -10.79
N ASN A 122 -9.44 2.03 -11.94
CA ASN A 122 -10.23 1.74 -13.15
C ASN A 122 -11.28 0.65 -12.94
N ALA A 123 -10.96 -0.38 -12.15
CA ALA A 123 -11.92 -1.44 -11.82
C ALA A 123 -13.02 -0.97 -10.87
N LEU A 124 -12.67 -0.11 -9.90
CA LEU A 124 -13.62 0.52 -9.00
C LEU A 124 -14.56 1.47 -9.74
N ASP A 125 -14.05 2.27 -10.67
CA ASP A 125 -14.85 3.13 -11.55
C ASP A 125 -15.80 2.29 -12.42
N THR A 126 -15.31 1.20 -13.03
CA THR A 126 -16.14 0.26 -13.80
C THR A 126 -17.28 -0.32 -12.95
N LEU A 127 -17.04 -0.58 -11.66
CA LEU A 127 -18.04 -1.09 -10.73
C LEU A 127 -19.03 0.00 -10.31
N ALA A 128 -18.55 1.22 -10.06
CA ALA A 128 -19.38 2.38 -9.75
C ALA A 128 -20.32 2.74 -10.91
N GLU A 129 -19.84 2.70 -12.16
CA GLU A 129 -20.66 2.86 -13.38
C GLU A 129 -21.79 1.82 -13.48
N ARG A 130 -21.62 0.65 -12.85
CA ARG A 130 -22.61 -0.42 -12.76
C ARG A 130 -23.49 -0.33 -11.50
N GLY A 131 -23.35 0.74 -10.70
CA GLY A 131 -24.12 0.97 -9.48
C GLY A 131 -23.55 0.31 -8.22
N HIS A 132 -22.33 -0.25 -8.27
CA HIS A 132 -21.65 -0.82 -7.10
C HIS A 132 -20.71 0.21 -6.48
N LEU A 133 -21.25 1.10 -5.64
CA LEU A 133 -20.47 2.14 -4.94
C LEU A 133 -19.61 1.59 -3.79
N GLU A 134 -20.02 0.46 -3.21
CA GLU A 134 -19.29 -0.25 -2.17
C GLU A 134 -18.95 -1.68 -2.61
N PRO A 135 -18.09 -1.85 -3.63
CA PRO A 135 -17.83 -3.17 -4.16
C PRO A 135 -17.05 -4.03 -3.15
N SER A 136 -17.32 -5.33 -3.15
CA SER A 136 -16.56 -6.30 -2.35
C SER A 136 -15.21 -6.64 -2.98
N LEU A 137 -14.29 -7.19 -2.18
CA LEU A 137 -13.00 -7.72 -2.65
C LEU A 137 -13.19 -8.69 -3.82
N SER A 138 -14.16 -9.59 -3.73
CA SER A 138 -14.49 -10.53 -4.81
C SER A 138 -14.90 -9.80 -6.10
N GLN A 139 -15.79 -8.80 -5.99
CA GLN A 139 -16.24 -8.03 -7.17
C GLN A 139 -15.08 -7.29 -7.84
N VAL A 140 -14.22 -6.65 -7.06
CA VAL A 140 -13.02 -5.96 -7.57
C VAL A 140 -12.07 -6.94 -8.23
N ALA A 141 -11.74 -8.04 -7.56
CA ALA A 141 -10.78 -9.00 -8.07
C ALA A 141 -11.29 -9.70 -9.34
N LYS A 142 -12.58 -10.06 -9.41
CA LYS A 142 -13.22 -10.62 -10.61
C LYS A 142 -13.22 -9.62 -11.76
N THR A 143 -13.51 -8.35 -11.50
CA THR A 143 -13.51 -7.29 -12.52
C THR A 143 -12.11 -7.14 -13.12
N ILE A 144 -11.07 -7.12 -12.28
CA ILE A 144 -9.68 -7.05 -12.74
C ILE A 144 -9.28 -8.36 -13.45
N ALA A 145 -9.68 -9.53 -12.94
CA ALA A 145 -9.37 -10.82 -13.54
C ALA A 145 -9.94 -10.97 -14.96
N GLN A 146 -11.13 -10.44 -15.20
CA GLN A 146 -11.75 -10.43 -16.53
C GLN A 146 -10.98 -9.52 -17.52
N GLN A 147 -10.47 -8.39 -17.06
CA GLN A 147 -9.80 -7.40 -17.92
C GLN A 147 -8.30 -7.64 -18.09
N ARG A 148 -7.66 -8.18 -17.05
CA ARG A 148 -6.21 -8.36 -16.90
C ARG A 148 -5.90 -9.62 -16.05
N PRO A 149 -6.11 -10.84 -16.59
CA PRO A 149 -5.99 -12.08 -15.82
C PRO A 149 -4.64 -12.27 -15.12
N SER A 150 -3.53 -12.08 -15.84
CA SER A 150 -2.19 -12.25 -15.27
C SER A 150 -1.93 -11.30 -14.11
N PHE A 151 -2.38 -10.05 -14.24
CA PHE A 151 -2.25 -9.06 -13.16
C PHE A 151 -3.12 -9.42 -11.96
N ALA A 152 -4.36 -9.85 -12.16
CA ALA A 152 -5.22 -10.26 -11.05
C ALA A 152 -4.61 -11.42 -10.25
N LEU A 153 -4.01 -12.39 -10.95
CA LEU A 153 -3.31 -13.50 -10.32
C LEU A 153 -2.07 -13.03 -9.55
N ASP A 154 -1.27 -12.14 -10.14
CA ASP A 154 -0.06 -11.65 -9.48
C ASP A 154 -0.37 -10.76 -8.26
N PHE A 155 -1.46 -9.99 -8.35
CA PHE A 155 -1.84 -8.99 -7.36
C PHE A 155 -2.70 -9.56 -6.24
N PHE A 156 -3.77 -10.28 -6.54
CA PHE A 156 -4.70 -10.75 -5.50
C PHE A 156 -4.35 -12.12 -4.94
N VAL A 157 -3.75 -13.02 -5.72
CA VAL A 157 -3.62 -14.42 -5.34
C VAL A 157 -2.27 -14.71 -4.72
N ALA A 158 -2.27 -15.41 -3.58
CA ALA A 158 -1.06 -15.85 -2.91
C ALA A 158 -0.25 -16.77 -3.85
N PRO A 159 1.10 -16.67 -3.90
CA PRO A 159 1.91 -17.42 -4.86
C PRO A 159 1.65 -18.93 -4.89
N ASP A 160 1.39 -19.52 -3.73
CA ASP A 160 1.09 -20.94 -3.51
C ASP A 160 -0.33 -21.36 -3.91
N SER A 161 -1.26 -20.42 -4.08
CA SER A 161 -2.64 -20.68 -4.51
C SER A 161 -2.88 -20.39 -6.00
N ARG A 162 -1.86 -19.95 -6.74
CA ARG A 162 -2.03 -19.49 -8.14
C ARG A 162 -2.48 -20.60 -9.09
N ASP A 163 -1.99 -21.82 -8.87
CA ASP A 163 -2.37 -22.96 -9.69
C ASP A 163 -3.82 -23.39 -9.39
N ASP A 164 -4.29 -23.25 -8.15
CA ASP A 164 -5.68 -23.56 -7.76
C ASP A 164 -6.71 -22.61 -8.37
N VAL A 165 -6.30 -21.37 -8.69
CA VAL A 165 -7.15 -20.35 -9.33
C VAL A 165 -7.17 -20.54 -10.85
N ARG A 166 -6.25 -21.29 -11.43
CA ARG A 166 -6.22 -21.58 -12.87
C ARG A 166 -7.00 -22.84 -13.20
N ASN A 167 -7.69 -22.82 -14.32
CA ASN A 167 -8.26 -24.02 -14.91
C ASN A 167 -7.12 -24.86 -15.51
N GLY A 168 -6.96 -26.09 -15.03
CA GLY A 168 -5.88 -26.98 -15.44
C GLY A 168 -5.89 -27.38 -16.93
N SER A 169 -7.03 -27.27 -17.64
CA SER A 169 -7.12 -27.63 -19.06
C SER A 169 -7.01 -26.43 -20.00
N THR A 170 -7.54 -25.26 -19.62
CA THR A 170 -7.53 -24.05 -20.47
C THR A 170 -6.47 -23.04 -20.09
N GLY A 171 -5.97 -23.08 -18.85
CA GLY A 171 -5.09 -22.06 -18.28
C GLY A 171 -5.80 -20.75 -17.92
N GLU A 172 -7.11 -20.64 -18.17
CA GLU A 172 -7.93 -19.47 -17.82
C GLU A 172 -8.17 -19.41 -16.30
N LEU A 173 -8.47 -18.22 -15.78
CA LEU A 173 -8.79 -18.08 -14.36
C LEU A 173 -10.20 -18.60 -14.07
N ASN A 174 -10.32 -19.45 -13.05
CA ASN A 174 -11.60 -19.79 -12.44
C ASN A 174 -12.06 -18.61 -11.56
N LEU A 175 -12.98 -17.79 -12.08
CA LEU A 175 -13.45 -16.60 -11.37
C LEU A 175 -14.15 -16.89 -10.04
N GLU A 176 -14.75 -18.07 -9.87
CA GLU A 176 -15.41 -18.48 -8.62
C GLU A 176 -14.41 -18.64 -7.46
N LYS A 177 -13.14 -18.92 -7.77
CA LYS A 177 -12.08 -19.01 -6.75
C LYS A 177 -11.81 -17.68 -6.05
N PHE A 178 -12.20 -16.54 -6.64
CA PHE A 178 -12.11 -15.24 -5.99
C PHE A 178 -13.17 -15.02 -4.89
N ASP A 179 -14.11 -15.96 -4.71
CA ASP A 179 -15.02 -15.99 -3.55
C ASP A 179 -14.41 -16.68 -2.33
N ASP A 180 -13.27 -17.36 -2.49
CA ASP A 180 -12.57 -18.05 -1.42
C ASP A 180 -11.49 -17.14 -0.79
N GLY A 181 -11.63 -16.82 0.49
CA GLY A 181 -10.66 -16.00 1.20
C GLY A 181 -9.25 -16.58 1.27
N LEU A 182 -9.12 -17.91 1.19
CA LEU A 182 -7.85 -18.61 1.35
C LEU A 182 -6.92 -18.44 0.14
N VAL A 183 -7.44 -18.10 -1.04
CA VAL A 183 -6.58 -17.87 -2.22
C VAL A 183 -5.89 -16.52 -2.18
N TYR A 184 -6.40 -15.57 -1.39
CA TYR A 184 -5.90 -14.20 -1.42
C TYR A 184 -4.53 -14.06 -0.73
N SER A 185 -3.73 -13.17 -1.29
CA SER A 185 -2.48 -12.69 -0.73
C SER A 185 -2.76 -11.72 0.42
N THR A 186 -2.23 -12.02 1.60
CA THR A 186 -2.23 -11.10 2.77
C THR A 186 -1.62 -9.75 2.40
N HIS A 187 -0.67 -9.73 1.47
CA HIS A 187 -0.06 -8.49 1.03
C HIS A 187 -1.09 -7.50 0.48
N THR A 188 -2.02 -7.97 -0.33
CA THR A 188 -3.01 -7.12 -1.00
C THR A 188 -4.18 -6.79 -0.09
N THR A 189 -4.68 -7.80 0.65
CA THR A 189 -5.88 -7.66 1.48
C THR A 189 -5.63 -6.99 2.83
N PHE A 190 -4.38 -6.98 3.29
CA PHE A 190 -3.99 -6.36 4.55
C PHE A 190 -3.06 -5.16 4.36
N GLN A 191 -1.81 -5.39 3.91
CA GLN A 191 -0.77 -4.36 3.89
C GLN A 191 -1.09 -3.24 2.90
N TYR A 192 -1.33 -3.59 1.63
CA TYR A 192 -1.62 -2.65 0.57
C TYR A 192 -2.95 -1.92 0.80
N LYS A 193 -4.03 -2.64 1.14
CA LYS A 193 -5.32 -2.01 1.48
C LYS A 193 -5.18 -1.04 2.66
N ALA A 194 -4.39 -1.36 3.68
CA ALA A 194 -4.14 -0.43 4.78
C ALA A 194 -3.38 0.83 4.32
N MET A 195 -2.40 0.71 3.41
CA MET A 195 -1.72 1.87 2.82
C MET A 195 -2.70 2.79 2.11
N LEU A 196 -3.60 2.23 1.27
CA LEU A 196 -4.64 3.00 0.58
C LEU A 196 -5.62 3.69 1.55
N TYR A 197 -6.04 2.99 2.62
CA TYR A 197 -6.86 3.57 3.68
C TYR A 197 -6.15 4.74 4.36
N HIS A 198 -4.91 4.55 4.81
CA HIS A 198 -4.15 5.61 5.48
C HIS A 198 -3.87 6.82 4.56
N ALA A 199 -3.86 6.63 3.23
CA ALA A 199 -3.75 7.67 2.21
C ALA A 199 -5.09 8.32 1.81
N GLY A 200 -6.20 7.90 2.44
CA GLY A 200 -7.54 8.38 2.14
C GLY A 200 -8.06 7.96 0.77
N VAL A 201 -7.51 6.90 0.16
CA VAL A 201 -7.98 6.39 -1.13
C VAL A 201 -9.18 5.47 -0.95
N LEU A 202 -9.14 4.61 0.08
CA LEU A 202 -10.22 3.70 0.43
C LEU A 202 -10.86 4.07 1.77
N THR A 203 -12.16 3.81 1.89
CA THR A 203 -12.96 4.12 3.08
C THR A 203 -12.65 3.22 4.28
N THR A 204 -12.23 1.97 4.02
CA THR A 204 -11.99 0.95 5.06
C THR A 204 -10.57 0.41 5.03
N ARG A 205 -10.05 0.07 6.22
CA ARG A 205 -8.73 -0.55 6.39
C ARG A 205 -8.73 -2.02 5.95
N GLY A 206 -7.53 -2.57 5.73
CA GLY A 206 -7.33 -4.00 5.45
C GLY A 206 -7.75 -4.92 6.60
N ASN A 207 -8.00 -6.20 6.30
CA ASN A 207 -8.40 -7.21 7.30
C ASN A 207 -7.19 -7.81 8.01
N ASP A 208 -7.30 -8.02 9.31
CA ASP A 208 -6.16 -8.44 10.14
C ASP A 208 -5.81 -9.94 10.03
N LYS A 209 -6.73 -10.82 9.58
CA LYS A 209 -6.51 -12.28 9.50
C LYS A 209 -7.02 -12.89 8.20
N LYS A 210 -6.15 -13.67 7.54
CA LYS A 210 -6.48 -14.41 6.31
C LYS A 210 -7.54 -15.51 6.53
N SER A 211 -7.53 -16.17 7.69
CA SER A 211 -8.50 -17.23 8.04
C SER A 211 -9.93 -16.74 8.14
N ASP A 212 -10.12 -15.44 8.39
CA ASP A 212 -11.41 -14.82 8.66
C ASP A 212 -11.84 -13.95 7.46
N LEU A 213 -11.08 -14.00 6.36
CA LEU A 213 -11.35 -13.20 5.17
C LEU A 213 -12.55 -13.79 4.42
N ASP A 214 -13.66 -13.07 4.42
CA ASP A 214 -14.78 -13.31 3.51
C ASP A 214 -14.73 -12.29 2.36
N PRO A 215 -14.30 -12.68 1.14
CA PRO A 215 -14.16 -11.75 0.01
C PRO A 215 -15.45 -11.05 -0.40
N ASN A 216 -16.61 -11.58 -0.02
CA ASN A 216 -17.91 -11.01 -0.38
C ASN A 216 -18.36 -9.91 0.58
N SER A 217 -17.88 -9.89 1.82
CA SER A 217 -18.21 -8.86 2.82
C SER A 217 -17.16 -7.75 2.93
N VAL A 218 -15.95 -7.97 2.40
CA VAL A 218 -14.85 -7.01 2.52
C VAL A 218 -14.99 -5.89 1.49
N ILE A 219 -15.39 -4.72 1.95
CA ILE A 219 -15.63 -3.54 1.11
C ILE A 219 -14.32 -2.92 0.61
N TRP A 220 -14.28 -2.53 -0.66
CA TRP A 220 -13.23 -1.76 -1.33
C TRP A 220 -13.87 -0.52 -1.98
N ALA A 221 -14.43 0.38 -1.18
CA ALA A 221 -15.03 1.62 -1.66
C ALA A 221 -13.99 2.76 -1.68
N LEU A 222 -14.08 3.62 -2.69
CA LEU A 222 -13.31 4.85 -2.78
C LEU A 222 -13.81 5.89 -1.79
N GLU A 223 -12.90 6.74 -1.30
CA GLU A 223 -13.29 7.97 -0.61
C GLU A 223 -13.73 9.04 -1.65
N ASP A 224 -14.93 9.61 -1.50
CA ASP A 224 -15.53 10.61 -2.41
C ASP A 224 -14.94 12.03 -2.25
N PRO A 225 -14.71 12.80 -3.34
CA PRO A 225 -14.08 12.41 -4.60
C PRO A 225 -12.55 12.62 -4.58
N ILE A 226 -11.85 11.88 -5.44
CA ILE A 226 -10.41 12.05 -5.74
C ILE A 226 -10.18 13.33 -6.54
#